data_AF-A0A3C0N1J9-F1
#
_entry.id   AF-A0A3C0N1J9-F1
#
_cell.length_a   1.000
_cell.length_b   1.000
_cell.length_c   1.000
_cell.angle_alpha   90.00
_cell.angle_beta   90.00
_cell.angle_gamma   90.00
#
_symmetry.space_group_name_H-M   'P 1'
#
loop_
_entity.id
_entity.type
_entity.pdbx_description
1 polymer ?
#
loop_
_entity_poly.entity_id
_entity_poly.type
_entity_poly.pdbx_seq_one_letter_code
_entity_poly.pdbx_strand_id
1 'polypeptide(L)' 'MKSAPGIYRSADGGKTWEALGTNTRGTIVKLAIPGSKPSIIYAANEENAIFQSQDAGKTWKELN' A
#
# COMPACT_ATOMS: atom_id res chain seq x y z
N MET A 1 4.64 19.42 -4.77
CA MET A 1 5.63 18.68 -3.96
C MET A 1 5.30 17.21 -4.10
N LYS A 2 6.25 16.33 -4.44
CA LYS A 2 6.00 14.88 -4.44
C LYS A 2 5.87 14.46 -2.97
N SER A 3 4.70 13.97 -2.56
CA SER A 3 4.56 13.32 -1.26
C SER A 3 5.48 12.11 -1.23
N ALA A 4 6.22 11.95 -0.13
CA ALA A 4 6.97 10.73 0.09
C ALA A 4 6.00 9.53 0.08
N PRO A 5 6.42 8.37 -0.45
CA PRO A 5 5.58 7.18 -0.45
C PRO A 5 5.22 6.82 0.99
N GLY A 6 3.92 6.68 1.25
CA GLY A 6 3.39 6.40 2.59
C GLY A 6 3.45 4.92 2.97
N ILE A 7 3.79 4.04 2.03
CA ILE A 7 3.83 2.60 2.21
C ILE A 7 5.20 2.07 1.80
N TYR A 8 5.79 1.23 2.63
CA TYR A 8 7.05 0.53 2.38
C TYR A 8 6.85 -0.96 2.54
N ARG A 9 7.65 -1.75 1.81
CA ARG A 9 7.66 -3.21 1.90
C ARG A 9 9.08 -3.71 2.14
N SER A 10 9.19 -4.79 2.89
CA SER A 10 10.41 -5.57 3.00
C SER A 10 10.14 -7.00 2.52
N ALA A 11 11.09 -7.58 1.79
CA ALA A 11 11.05 -8.98 1.37
C ALA A 11 12.02 -9.88 2.16
N ASP A 12 12.83 -9.31 3.06
CA ASP A 12 13.94 -9.97 3.75
C ASP A 12 13.81 -9.96 5.28
N GLY A 13 12.57 -9.82 5.77
CA GLY A 13 12.27 -9.79 7.20
C GLY A 13 12.60 -8.45 7.87
N GLY A 14 12.64 -7.36 7.11
CA GLY A 14 12.81 -5.99 7.62
C GLY A 14 14.25 -5.47 7.58
N LYS A 15 15.18 -6.16 6.90
CA LYS A 15 16.57 -5.72 6.77
C LYS A 15 16.71 -4.62 5.72
N THR A 16 15.98 -4.75 4.61
CA THR A 16 15.87 -3.72 3.57
C THR A 16 14.40 -3.39 3.31
N TRP A 17 14.17 -2.14 2.91
CA TRP A 17 12.85 -1.59 2.66
C TRP A 17 12.83 -0.90 1.30
N GLU A 18 11.80 -1.18 0.52
CA GLU A 18 11.51 -0.47 -0.72
C GLU A 18 10.26 0.38 -0.55
N ALA A 19 10.32 1.60 -1.07
CA ALA A 19 9.16 2.45 -1.19
C ALA A 19 8.19 1.85 -2.21
N LEU A 20 6.93 1.66 -1.81
CA LEU A 20 5.88 1.28 -2.74
C LEU A 20 5.28 2.55 -3.36
N GLY A 21 5.01 2.51 -4.66
CA GLY A 21 4.50 3.67 -5.39
C GLY A 21 3.06 3.93 -4.98
N THR A 22 2.81 4.96 -4.18
CA THR A 22 1.46 5.27 -3.72
C THR A 22 0.92 6.51 -4.45
N ASN A 23 -0.06 6.33 -5.33
CA ASN A 23 -0.97 7.42 -5.73
C ASN A 23 -2.09 7.62 -4.69
N THR A 24 -1.97 7.00 -3.51
CA THR A 24 -2.94 7.11 -2.43
C THR A 24 -2.93 8.53 -1.87
N ARG A 25 -4.10 9.15 -1.77
CA ARG A 25 -4.26 10.44 -1.07
C ARG A 25 -4.44 10.21 0.43
N GLY A 26 -3.99 11.19 1.22
CA GLY A 26 -4.12 11.16 2.69
C GLY A 26 -3.17 10.21 3.40
N THR A 27 -3.24 10.19 4.72
CA THR A 27 -2.43 9.31 5.57
C THR A 27 -3.01 7.89 5.58
N ILE A 28 -2.21 6.90 5.19
CA ILE A 28 -2.59 5.49 5.30
C ILE A 28 -2.56 5.06 6.77
N VAL A 29 -3.68 4.58 7.28
CA VAL A 29 -3.86 4.21 8.70
C VAL A 29 -4.05 2.70 8.90
N LYS A 30 -4.38 1.94 7.85
CA LYS A 30 -4.54 0.49 7.91
C LYS A 30 -4.03 -0.19 6.64
N LEU A 31 -3.47 -1.39 6.81
CA LEU A 31 -3.06 -2.29 5.74
C LEU A 31 -3.60 -3.70 6.00
N ALA A 32 -4.00 -4.41 4.95
CA ALA A 32 -4.38 -5.81 5.02
C ALA A 32 -3.90 -6.59 3.79
N ILE A 33 -3.38 -7.80 4.01
CA ILE A 33 -2.86 -8.70 2.97
C ILE A 33 -3.53 -10.07 3.15
N PRO A 34 -4.31 -10.56 2.17
CA PRO A 34 -4.90 -11.88 2.23
C PRO A 34 -3.81 -12.97 2.14
N GLY A 35 -3.81 -13.94 3.07
CA GLY A 35 -2.85 -15.04 3.05
C GLY A 35 -2.94 -15.95 1.81
N SER A 36 -4.11 -16.02 1.17
CA SER A 36 -4.32 -16.81 -0.05
C SER A 36 -3.76 -16.16 -1.32
N LYS A 37 -3.59 -14.83 -1.33
CA LYS A 37 -3.12 -14.05 -2.48
C LYS A 37 -2.29 -12.84 -2.01
N PRO A 38 -1.03 -13.04 -1.61
CA PRO A 38 -0.20 -11.98 -1.03
C PRO A 38 0.20 -10.87 -2.01
N SER A 39 -0.06 -11.04 -3.31
CA SER A 39 0.06 -9.95 -4.29
C SER A 39 -1.04 -8.89 -4.14
N ILE A 40 -2.15 -9.22 -3.47
CA ILE A 40 -3.23 -8.27 -3.18
C ILE A 40 -2.93 -7.57 -1.86
N ILE A 41 -2.95 -6.24 -1.88
CA ILE A 41 -2.80 -5.41 -0.69
C ILE A 41 -3.95 -4.42 -0.65
N TYR A 42 -4.61 -4.30 0.50
CA TYR A 42 -5.58 -3.26 0.77
C TYR A 42 -4.98 -2.22 1.71
N ALA A 43 -5.21 -0.94 1.41
CA ALA A 43 -4.84 0.18 2.24
C ALA A 43 -6.06 1.06 2.49
N ALA A 44 -6.23 1.54 3.72
CA ALA A 44 -7.24 2.53 4.05
C ALA A 44 -6.57 3.80 4.54
N ASN A 45 -7.05 4.95 4.08
CA ASN A 45 -6.60 6.24 4.59
C ASN A 45 -7.51 6.74 5.74
N GLU A 46 -7.10 7.83 6.37
CA GLU A 46 -7.85 8.51 7.45
C GLU A 46 -9.22 9.08 7.02
N GLU A 47 -9.46 9.21 5.71
CA GLU A 47 -10.69 9.72 5.11
C GLU A 47 -11.67 8.60 4.70
N ASN A 48 -11.40 7.35 5.11
CA ASN A 48 -12.15 6.13 4.73
C ASN A 48 -12.09 5.75 3.23
N ALA A 49 -11.16 6.32 2.45
CA ALA A 49 -10.89 5.83 1.10
C ALA A 49 -10.13 4.50 1.16
N ILE A 50 -10.54 3.54 0.33
CA ILE A 50 -9.90 2.24 0.22
C ILE A 50 -9.12 2.16 -1.08
N PHE A 51 -7.88 1.71 -1.00
CA PHE A 51 -7.03 1.47 -2.15
C PHE A 51 -6.69 -0.02 -2.22
N GLN A 52 -6.63 -0.55 -3.43
CA GLN A 52 -6.20 -1.91 -3.70
C GLN A 52 -5.01 -1.90 -4.65
N SER A 53 -3.99 -2.67 -4.29
CA SER A 53 -2.97 -3.14 -5.22
C SER A 53 -3.20 -4.62 -5.53
N GLN A 54 -2.95 -5.01 -6.77
CA GLN A 54 -2.97 -6.42 -7.21
C GLN A 54 -1.58 -6.95 -7.57
N ASP A 55 -0.55 -6.10 -7.49
CA ASP A 55 0.82 -6.35 -7.92
C ASP A 55 1.84 -6.10 -6.79
N ALA A 56 1.43 -6.42 -5.56
CA ALA A 56 2.21 -6.32 -4.33
C ALA A 56 2.69 -4.89 -4.00
N GLY A 57 1.88 -3.89 -4.34
CA GLY A 57 2.08 -2.49 -3.99
C GLY A 57 2.78 -1.65 -5.06
N LYS A 58 2.99 -2.19 -6.27
CA LYS A 58 3.62 -1.43 -7.36
C LYS A 58 2.65 -0.41 -7.96
N THR A 59 1.39 -0.79 -8.10
CA THR A 59 0.29 0.09 -8.54
C THR A 59 -0.91 -0.04 -7.62
N TRP A 60 -1.66 1.05 -7.50
CA TRP A 60 -2.83 1.14 -6.63
C TRP A 60 -4.01 1.75 -7.36
N LYS A 61 -5.19 1.20 -7.10
CA LYS A 61 -6.48 1.66 -7.57
C LYS A 61 -7.35 1.99 -6.37
N GLU A 62 -7.95 3.17 -6.36
CA GLU A 62 -9.02 3.49 -5.40
C GLU A 62 -10.27 2.65 -5.70
N LEU A 63 -10.81 2.03 -4.66
CA LEU A 63 -12.07 1.32 -4.71
C LEU A 63 -13.18 2.29 -4.27
N ASN A 64 -14.07 2.60 -5.21
CA ASN A 64 -15.28 3.39 -4.99
C ASN A 64 -16.45 2.48 -4.65
#